data_AF-A0AAQ4EDE3-F1
#
_entry.id   AF-A0AAQ4EDE3-F1
#
_cell.length_a   1.000
_cell.length_b   1.000
_cell.length_c   1.000
_cell.angle_alpha   90.00
_cell.angle_beta   90.00
_cell.angle_gamma   90.00
#
_symmetry.space_group_name_H-M   'P 1'
#
loop_
_entity.id
_entity.type
_entity.pdbx_description
1 polymer ?
#
loop_
_entity_poly.entity_id
_entity_poly.type
_entity_poly.pdbx_seq_one_letter_code
_entity_poly.pdbx_strand_id
1 'polypeptide(L)'
;MSAVMSSFFFAAGRYNIRKLNEAALDMYKRYGPVVGERLPGRRVVVHLFSADDIRTLFQEEGRTPYRMGALPFKLYHTNRPDYFANAGILNA
;
A
#
# COMPACT_ATOMS: atom_id res chain seq x y z
N MET A 1 -10.23 5.37 17.59
CA MET A 1 -9.11 5.26 16.63
C MET A 1 -7.84 5.72 17.32
N SER A 2 -6.92 4.80 17.63
CA SER A 2 -5.57 5.18 18.10
C SER A 2 -4.70 5.53 16.91
N ALA A 3 -4.22 6.77 16.84
CA ALA A 3 -3.26 7.20 15.83
C ALA A 3 -1.83 6.88 16.31
N VAL A 4 -1.07 6.15 15.50
CA VAL A 4 0.30 5.72 15.82
C VAL A 4 1.27 6.37 14.85
N MET A 5 2.40 6.86 15.36
CA MET A 5 3.46 7.44 14.54
C MET A 5 4.16 6.35 13.72
N SER A 6 4.40 6.61 12.43
CA SER A 6 4.96 5.62 11.50
C SER A 6 6.23 4.99 12.05
N SER A 7 6.17 3.69 12.25
CA SER A 7 7.25 2.91 12.85
C SER A 7 8.14 2.24 11.80
N PHE A 8 7.94 2.54 10.51
CA PHE A 8 8.79 2.08 9.41
C PHE A 8 9.95 3.04 9.09
N PHE A 9 9.83 4.32 9.47
CA PHE A 9 10.78 5.36 9.05
C PHE A 9 11.65 5.84 10.19
N PHE A 10 12.88 5.34 10.17
CA PHE A 10 14.17 5.79 10.72
C PHE A 10 14.95 4.53 11.10
N ALA A 11 16.28 4.60 11.19
CA ALA A 11 17.14 3.48 11.55
C ALA A 11 16.77 2.76 12.88
N ALA A 12 15.78 3.27 13.64
CA ALA A 12 15.20 2.71 14.86
C ALA A 12 13.70 2.30 14.72
N GLY A 13 13.17 2.20 13.50
CA GLY A 13 11.77 1.83 13.25
C GLY A 13 11.44 0.41 13.74
N ARG A 14 10.30 0.24 14.41
CA ARG A 14 9.81 -1.06 14.93
C ARG A 14 9.58 -2.10 13.84
N TYR A 15 9.30 -1.66 12.62
CA TYR A 15 8.87 -2.54 11.53
C TYR A 15 9.88 -2.60 10.39
N ASN A 16 10.16 -3.82 9.94
CA ASN A 16 11.04 -4.08 8.81
C ASN A 16 10.23 -4.03 7.51
N ILE A 17 10.62 -3.15 6.59
CA ILE A 17 9.98 -2.96 5.28
C ILE A 17 10.00 -4.26 4.44
N ARG A 18 10.96 -5.17 4.67
CA ARG A 18 11.01 -6.48 4.00
C ARG A 18 10.07 -7.53 4.60
N LYS A 19 9.44 -7.23 5.75
CA LYS A 19 8.58 -8.14 6.53
C LYS A 19 7.24 -7.47 6.86
N LEU A 20 6.58 -6.95 5.83
CA LEU A 20 5.31 -6.22 5.98
C LEU A 20 4.20 -7.07 6.61
N ASN A 21 4.17 -8.37 6.33
CA ASN A 21 3.22 -9.32 6.92
C ASN A 21 3.37 -9.42 8.45
N GLU A 22 4.60 -9.46 8.96
CA GLU A 22 4.87 -9.50 10.40
C GLU A 22 4.46 -8.18 11.05
N ALA A 23 4.77 -7.05 10.40
CA ALA A 23 4.36 -5.73 10.85
C ALA A 23 2.83 -5.57 10.89
N ALA A 24 2.13 -6.01 9.84
CA ALA A 24 0.67 -6.00 9.75
C ALA A 24 0.03 -6.82 10.88
N LEU A 25 0.53 -8.03 11.14
CA LEU A 25 0.03 -8.88 12.23
C LEU A 25 0.23 -8.24 13.59
N ASP A 26 1.38 -7.61 13.82
CA ASP A 26 1.68 -6.90 15.06
C ASP A 26 0.79 -5.67 15.26
N MET A 27 0.58 -4.88 14.20
CA MET A 27 -0.35 -3.74 14.21
C MET A 27 -1.77 -4.18 14.57
N TYR A 28 -2.27 -5.24 13.93
CA TYR A 28 -3.57 -5.82 14.23
C TYR A 28 -3.69 -6.22 15.70
N LYS A 29 -2.70 -6.95 16.23
CA LYS A 29 -2.70 -7.42 17.62
C LYS A 29 -2.66 -6.28 18.65
N ARG A 30 -1.94 -5.19 18.37
CA ARG A 30 -1.81 -4.07 19.32
C ARG A 30 -2.99 -3.11 19.29
N TYR A 31 -3.47 -2.79 18.08
CA TYR A 31 -4.33 -1.63 17.87
C TYR A 31 -5.72 -2.03 17.36
N GLY A 32 -5.91 -3.28 16.96
CA GLY A 32 -7.17 -3.82 16.49
C GLY A 32 -7.33 -3.80 14.97
N PRO A 33 -8.57 -3.99 14.47
CA PRO A 33 -8.85 -4.22 13.06
C PRO A 33 -8.67 -3.00 12.15
N VAL A 34 -8.65 -1.78 12.71
CA VAL A 34 -8.47 -0.52 11.97
C VAL A 34 -7.38 0.32 12.63
N VAL A 35 -6.31 0.61 11.90
CA VAL A 35 -5.12 1.29 12.44
C VAL A 35 -4.79 2.53 11.61
N GLY A 36 -4.73 3.69 12.27
CA GLY A 36 -4.29 4.94 11.65
C GLY A 36 -2.79 5.16 11.88
N GLU A 37 -2.00 5.11 10.81
CA GLU A 37 -0.57 5.40 10.82
C GLU A 37 -0.29 6.82 10.30
N ARG A 38 0.39 7.64 11.10
CA ARG A 38 0.85 8.98 10.69
C ARG A 38 2.24 8.87 10.08
N LEU A 39 2.33 9.13 8.78
CA LEU A 39 3.59 9.24 8.05
C LEU A 39 4.14 10.67 8.15
N PRO A 40 5.45 10.86 7.95
CA PRO A 40 6.04 12.18 7.78
C PRO A 40 5.31 13.01 6.70
N GLY A 41 5.25 14.33 6.89
CA GLY A 41 4.66 15.23 5.90
C GLY A 41 3.13 15.25 5.86
N ARG A 42 2.46 15.18 7.02
CA ARG A 42 1.00 15.27 7.20
C ARG A 42 0.19 14.17 6.48
N ARG A 43 0.84 13.07 6.10
CA ARG A 43 0.17 11.93 5.45
C ARG A 43 -0.34 10.98 6.51
N VAL A 44 -1.54 10.46 6.31
CA VAL A 44 -2.13 9.42 7.17
C VAL A 44 -2.47 8.23 6.29
N VAL A 45 -2.03 7.04 6.72
CA VAL A 45 -2.41 5.76 6.13
C VAL A 45 -3.36 5.08 7.09
N VAL A 46 -4.44 4.50 6.56
CA VAL A 46 -5.35 3.67 7.34
C VAL A 46 -5.18 2.22 6.89
N HIS A 47 -4.78 1.36 7.82
CA HIS A 47 -4.69 -0.08 7.61
C HIS A 47 -6.00 -0.74 8.05
N LEU A 48 -6.57 -1.57 7.18
CA LEU A 48 -7.75 -2.39 7.46
C LEU A 48 -7.33 -3.87 7.50
N PHE A 49 -7.76 -4.58 8.54
CA PHE A 49 -7.44 -6.00 8.72
C PHE A 49 -8.68 -6.91 8.72
N SER A 50 -9.88 -6.34 8.68
CA SER A 50 -11.14 -7.09 8.54
C SER A 50 -11.49 -7.27 7.07
N ALA A 51 -11.88 -8.49 6.69
CA ALA A 51 -12.36 -8.79 5.34
C ALA A 51 -13.64 -8.00 4.99
N ASP A 52 -14.54 -7.82 5.96
CA ASP A 52 -15.78 -7.06 5.77
C ASP A 52 -15.51 -5.57 5.57
N ASP A 53 -14.57 -5.00 6.31
CA ASP A 53 -14.18 -3.59 6.17
C ASP A 53 -13.52 -3.35 4.81
N ILE A 54 -12.65 -4.27 4.38
CA ILE A 54 -12.01 -4.22 3.06
C ILE A 54 -13.07 -4.33 1.96
N ARG A 55 -14.01 -5.27 2.07
CA ARG A 55 -15.12 -5.41 1.11
C ARG A 55 -15.94 -4.14 1.02
N THR A 56 -16.32 -3.57 2.17
CA THR A 56 -17.10 -2.34 2.25
C THR A 56 -16.34 -1.18 1.61
N LEU A 57 -15.05 -1.02 1.93
CA LEU A 57 -14.22 0.00 1.29
C LEU A 57 -14.21 -0.17 -0.22
N PHE A 58 -13.94 -1.38 -0.73
CA PHE A 58 -13.93 -1.64 -2.18
C PHE A 58 -15.28 -1.39 -2.87
N GLN A 59 -16.39 -1.60 -2.19
CA GLN A 59 -17.73 -1.35 -2.71
C GLN A 59 -18.09 0.14 -2.72
N GLU A 60 -17.61 0.88 -1.72
CA GLU A 60 -17.95 2.30 -1.50
C GLU A 60 -16.93 3.29 -2.09
N GLU A 61 -15.73 2.84 -2.53
CA GLU A 61 -14.66 3.70 -3.09
C GLU A 61 -15.02 4.39 -4.43
N GLY A 62 -16.27 4.26 -4.89
CA GLY A 62 -16.78 4.85 -6.12
C GLY A 62 -16.44 4.02 -7.36
N ARG A 63 -16.50 4.64 -8.55
CA ARG A 63 -16.43 3.91 -9.84
C ARG A 63 -15.04 3.31 -10.14
N THR A 64 -13.99 3.87 -9.55
CA THR A 64 -12.60 3.41 -9.71
C THR A 64 -11.79 3.78 -8.46
N PRO A 65 -11.03 2.84 -7.88
CA PRO A 65 -10.20 3.14 -6.70
C PRO A 65 -9.13 4.19 -7.06
N TYR A 66 -8.71 4.98 -6.07
CA TYR A 66 -7.58 5.89 -6.26
C TYR A 66 -6.30 5.08 -6.49
N ARG A 67 -5.92 4.91 -7.76
CA ARG A 67 -4.62 4.33 -8.12
C ARG A 67 -3.57 5.42 -8.02
N MET A 68 -2.60 5.24 -7.12
CA MET A 68 -1.39 6.08 -7.13
C MET A 68 -0.85 6.10 -8.57
N GLY A 69 -0.66 7.30 -9.13
CA GLY A 69 -0.34 7.48 -10.53
C GLY A 69 0.78 6.53 -10.96
N ALA A 70 0.58 5.85 -12.09
CA ALA A 70 1.47 4.81 -12.61
C ALA A 70 2.83 5.35 -13.09
N LEU A 71 3.34 6.46 -12.54
CA LEU A 71 4.62 7.09 -12.87
C LEU A 71 5.80 6.11 -12.79
N PRO A 72 5.96 5.29 -11.74
CA PRO A 72 7.00 4.27 -11.70
C PRO A 72 6.83 3.21 -12.78
N PHE A 73 5.59 2.79 -13.05
CA PHE A 73 5.30 1.85 -14.15
C PHE A 73 5.60 2.49 -15.51
N LYS A 74 5.21 3.74 -15.74
CA LYS A 74 5.50 4.49 -16.96
C LYS A 74 7.00 4.59 -17.16
N LEU A 75 7.75 4.99 -16.14
CA LEU A 75 9.21 5.04 -16.17
C LEU A 75 9.82 3.66 -16.45
N TYR A 76 9.29 2.60 -15.83
CA TYR A 76 9.74 1.23 -16.04
C TYR A 76 9.54 0.75 -17.48
N HIS A 77 8.38 1.04 -18.09
CA HIS A 77 8.09 0.70 -19.49
C HIS A 77 8.92 1.55 -20.46
N THR A 78 9.02 2.86 -20.22
CA THR A 78 9.82 3.77 -21.06
C THR A 78 11.31 3.41 -21.05
N ASN A 79 11.84 2.94 -19.92
CA ASN A 79 13.25 2.57 -19.81
C ASN A 79 13.57 1.14 -20.30
N ARG A 80 12.56 0.35 -20.68
CA ARG A 80 12.73 -1.03 -21.19
C ARG A 80 11.88 -1.26 -22.45
N PRO A 81 12.07 -0.43 -23.48
CA PRO A 81 11.26 -0.55 -24.70
C PRO A 81 11.37 -1.94 -25.31
N ASP A 82 12.53 -2.60 -25.23
CA ASP A 82 12.76 -3.95 -25.78
C ASP A 82 11.83 -5.03 -25.19
N TYR A 83 11.40 -4.86 -23.93
CA TYR A 83 10.48 -5.78 -23.25
C TYR A 83 9.00 -5.45 -23.48
N PHE A 84 8.70 -4.21 -23.89
CA PHE A 84 7.34 -3.66 -23.94
C PHE A 84 6.99 -3.01 -25.29
N ALA A 85 7.79 -3.24 -26.33
CA ALA A 85 7.57 -2.70 -27.68
C ALA A 85 6.34 -3.32 -28.37
N ASN A 86 5.88 -4.46 -27.87
CA ASN A 86 4.81 -5.24 -28.48
C ASN A 86 3.51 -5.04 -27.68
N ALA A 87 2.36 -4.98 -28.34
CA ALA A 87 1.04 -4.76 -27.73
C ALA A 87 0.53 -5.91 -26.84
N GLY A 88 1.41 -6.77 -26.33
CA GLY A 88 1.09 -7.89 -25.45
C GLY A 88 0.34 -9.06 -26.09
N ILE A 89 -0.15 -8.92 -27.33
CA ILE A 89 -0.92 -9.97 -28.05
C ILE A 89 -0.04 -10.78 -29.01
N LEU A 90 1.11 -10.25 -29.46
CA LEU A 90 1.92 -10.85 -30.52
C LEU A 90 3.21 -11.55 -30.03
N ASN A 91 3.25 -11.99 -28.77
CA ASN A 91 4.28 -12.93 -28.30
C ASN A 91 3.64 -14.31 -28.09
N ALA A 92 3.35 -14.99 -29.20
CA ALA A 92 3.15 -16.44 -29.29
C ALA A 92 3.96 -16.94 -30.48
#